data_AF-A0A522CGU3-F1
#
_entry.id   AF-A0A522CGU3-F1
#
_cell.length_a   1.000
_cell.length_b   1.000
_cell.length_c   1.000
_cell.angle_alpha   90.00
_cell.angle_beta   90.00
_cell.angle_gamma   90.00
#
_symmetry.space_group_name_H-M   'P 1'
#
loop_
_entity.id
_entity.type
_entity.pdbx_description
1 polymer ?
#
loop_
_entity_poly.entity_id
_entity_poly.type
_entity_poly.pdbx_seq_one_letter_code
_entity_poly.pdbx_strand_id
1 'polypeptide(L)'
;MSKSDGRFSVSQKFKTFKEFWPEYLRLHSKPITRAVHYAGTLGGIALAATGIIIGAPALIVAAPVFTYGLLFPSHPIFEKNRPATFKNPVMSVGGDFKMLFCFLTGKIDSEFKKHGLDPTGRTGNNQNDPAAVRPAAAEHKGPSLLAGVKNKLRQAFGKAKTASNDNASAAPAVKRQNKGPRP
;
A
#
# COMPACT_ATOMS: atom_id res chain seq x y z
N MET A 1 -26.67 4.78 -36.78
CA MET A 1 -25.83 4.10 -35.76
C MET A 1 -25.23 5.17 -34.85
N SER A 2 -25.85 5.43 -33.69
CA SER A 2 -25.35 6.41 -32.72
C SER A 2 -24.17 5.79 -31.95
N LYS A 3 -22.97 6.35 -32.10
CA LYS A 3 -21.84 6.02 -31.22
C LYS A 3 -22.21 6.55 -29.84
N SER A 4 -22.40 5.65 -28.88
CA SER A 4 -22.61 6.04 -27.48
C SER A 4 -21.35 6.76 -27.00
N ASP A 5 -21.43 8.08 -26.85
CA ASP A 5 -20.42 8.90 -26.20
C ASP A 5 -20.04 8.22 -24.87
N GLY A 6 -18.76 7.86 -24.71
CA GLY A 6 -18.20 7.13 -23.56
C GLY A 6 -18.23 7.90 -22.23
N ARG A 7 -19.30 8.64 -21.96
CA ARG A 7 -19.59 9.27 -20.68
C ARG A 7 -20.08 8.20 -19.73
N PHE A 8 -19.16 7.66 -18.92
CA PHE A 8 -19.49 6.79 -17.80
C PHE A 8 -20.48 7.51 -16.88
N SER A 9 -21.75 7.11 -16.92
CA SER A 9 -22.78 7.75 -16.09
C SER A 9 -22.50 7.46 -14.61
N VAL A 10 -22.51 8.53 -13.81
CA VAL A 10 -22.09 8.54 -12.40
C VAL A 10 -22.97 7.64 -11.50
N SER A 11 -24.03 6.99 -12.01
CA SER A 11 -25.00 6.22 -11.22
C SER A 11 -25.02 4.70 -11.47
N GLN A 12 -24.06 4.13 -12.21
CA GLN A 12 -24.09 2.68 -12.47
C GLN A 12 -23.51 1.85 -11.31
N LYS A 13 -24.27 0.84 -10.86
CA LYS A 13 -23.70 -0.31 -10.13
C LYS A 13 -22.97 -1.17 -11.15
N PHE A 14 -21.72 -1.51 -10.88
CA PHE A 14 -20.95 -2.35 -11.79
C PHE A 14 -21.31 -3.82 -11.55
N LYS A 15 -21.45 -4.60 -12.62
CA LYS A 15 -21.78 -6.04 -12.51
C LYS A 15 -20.53 -6.86 -12.29
N THR A 16 -19.38 -6.40 -12.80
CA THR A 16 -18.12 -7.09 -12.68
C THR A 16 -16.99 -6.19 -12.20
N PHE A 17 -15.99 -6.77 -11.55
CA PHE A 17 -14.79 -6.04 -11.14
C PHE A 17 -14.01 -5.47 -12.34
N LYS A 18 -14.06 -6.15 -13.50
CA LYS A 18 -13.39 -5.69 -14.73
C LYS A 18 -13.95 -4.36 -15.23
N GLU A 19 -15.27 -4.17 -15.13
CA GLU A 19 -15.93 -2.90 -15.49
C GLU A 19 -15.71 -1.81 -14.43
N PHE A 20 -15.63 -2.22 -13.16
CA PHE A 20 -15.39 -1.30 -12.04
C PHE A 20 -13.96 -0.73 -12.03
N TRP A 21 -12.96 -1.53 -12.42
CA TRP A 21 -11.55 -1.20 -12.25
C TRP A 21 -11.10 0.13 -12.89
N PRO A 22 -11.47 0.46 -14.14
CA PRO A 22 -11.11 1.75 -14.74
C PRO A 22 -11.70 2.94 -13.98
N GLU A 23 -12.95 2.85 -13.53
CA GLU A 23 -13.60 3.90 -12.74
C GLU A 23 -12.94 4.02 -11.36
N TYR A 24 -12.58 2.89 -10.74
CA TYR A 24 -11.81 2.88 -9.50
C TYR A 24 -10.48 3.61 -9.67
N LEU A 25 -9.68 3.31 -10.70
CA LEU A 25 -8.43 4.02 -10.97
C LEU A 25 -8.63 5.52 -11.18
N ARG A 26 -9.69 5.91 -11.90
CA ARG A 26 -10.06 7.32 -12.11
C ARG A 26 -10.37 8.04 -10.80
N LEU A 27 -11.05 7.39 -9.87
CA LEU A 27 -11.35 7.95 -8.55
C LEU A 27 -10.13 8.06 -7.63
N HIS A 28 -9.02 7.42 -7.98
CA HIS A 28 -7.73 7.42 -7.27
C HIS A 28 -6.61 7.96 -8.17
N SER A 29 -6.95 8.91 -9.03
CA SER A 29 -6.01 9.44 -10.01
C SER A 29 -4.96 10.34 -9.40
N LYS A 30 -5.20 11.00 -8.25
CA LYS A 30 -4.16 11.80 -7.58
C LYS A 30 -3.23 10.91 -6.73
N PRO A 31 -1.91 11.16 -6.78
CA PRO A 31 -0.94 10.42 -5.98
C PRO A 31 -1.22 10.45 -4.46
N ILE A 32 -1.69 11.58 -3.93
CA ILE A 32 -1.97 11.73 -2.51
C ILE A 32 -3.14 10.84 -2.05
N THR A 33 -4.20 10.74 -2.87
CA THR A 33 -5.33 9.84 -2.61
C THR A 33 -4.85 8.40 -2.56
N ARG A 34 -4.02 7.98 -3.52
CA ARG A 34 -3.41 6.64 -3.51
C ARG A 34 -2.55 6.39 -2.28
N ALA A 35 -1.72 7.36 -1.88
CA ALA A 35 -0.83 7.22 -0.72
C ALA A 35 -1.61 6.99 0.57
N VAL A 36 -2.72 7.72 0.78
CA VAL A 36 -3.59 7.54 1.95
C VAL A 36 -4.24 6.15 1.92
N HIS A 37 -4.70 5.69 0.76
CA HIS A 37 -5.25 4.34 0.61
C HIS A 37 -4.21 3.26 0.89
N TYR A 38 -2.98 3.39 0.38
CA TYR A 38 -1.92 2.44 0.68
C TYR A 38 -1.62 2.36 2.17
N ALA A 39 -1.51 3.51 2.85
CA ALA A 39 -1.26 3.58 4.28
C ALA A 39 -2.40 2.93 5.09
N GLY A 40 -3.66 3.27 4.75
CA GLY A 40 -4.83 2.71 5.42
C GLY A 40 -4.95 1.20 5.21
N THR A 41 -4.79 0.71 3.98
CA THR A 41 -4.87 -0.73 3.68
C THR A 41 -3.75 -1.51 4.36
N LEU A 42 -2.49 -1.03 4.31
CA LEU A 42 -1.37 -1.68 4.99
C LEU A 42 -1.54 -1.68 6.51
N GLY A 43 -1.99 -0.56 7.10
CA GLY A 43 -2.26 -0.46 8.53
C GLY A 43 -3.39 -1.38 8.98
N GLY A 44 -4.47 -1.47 8.21
CA GLY A 44 -5.57 -2.41 8.45
C GLY A 44 -5.11 -3.86 8.41
N ILE A 45 -4.30 -4.25 7.41
CA ILE A 45 -3.69 -5.59 7.33
C ILE A 45 -2.81 -5.86 8.55
N ALA A 46 -1.97 -4.91 8.95
CA ALA A 46 -1.07 -5.07 10.09
C ALA A 46 -1.83 -5.24 11.42
N LEU A 47 -2.90 -4.46 11.64
CA LEU A 47 -3.77 -4.59 12.81
C LEU A 47 -4.46 -5.96 12.86
N ALA A 48 -5.05 -6.38 11.74
CA ALA A 48 -5.71 -7.69 11.66
C ALA A 48 -4.72 -8.84 11.90
N ALA A 49 -3.55 -8.80 11.25
CA ALA A 49 -2.50 -9.80 11.44
C ALA A 49 -2.01 -9.86 12.89
N THR A 50 -1.81 -8.70 13.53
CA THR A 50 -1.42 -8.62 14.94
C THR A 50 -2.48 -9.26 15.83
N GLY A 51 -3.75 -8.93 15.62
CA GLY A 51 -4.88 -9.52 16.35
C GLY A 51 -4.93 -11.05 16.25
N ILE A 52 -4.65 -11.60 15.07
CA ILE A 52 -4.58 -13.05 14.86
C ILE A 52 -3.39 -13.65 15.63
N ILE A 53 -2.20 -13.05 15.52
CA ILE A 53 -0.96 -13.57 16.12
C ILE A 53 -1.05 -13.61 17.65
N ILE A 54 -1.62 -12.58 18.27
CA ILE A 54 -1.69 -12.48 19.74
C ILE A 54 -3.03 -12.97 20.32
N GLY A 55 -3.94 -13.47 19.48
CA GLY A 55 -5.27 -13.93 19.91
C GLY A 55 -6.18 -12.80 20.43
N ALA A 56 -6.01 -11.57 19.95
CA ALA A 56 -6.78 -10.41 20.36
C ALA A 56 -7.86 -10.06 19.30
N PRO A 57 -9.09 -10.59 19.40
CA PRO A 57 -10.15 -10.35 18.42
C PRO A 57 -10.56 -8.86 18.32
N ALA A 58 -10.36 -8.09 19.40
CA ALA A 58 -10.59 -6.64 19.39
C ALA A 58 -9.78 -5.92 18.31
N LEU A 59 -8.53 -6.34 18.04
CA LEU A 59 -7.69 -5.74 17.00
C LEU A 59 -8.20 -6.07 15.58
N ILE A 60 -8.79 -7.25 15.42
CA ILE A 60 -9.40 -7.67 14.14
C ILE A 60 -10.64 -6.81 13.85
N VAL A 61 -11.45 -6.50 14.88
CA VAL A 61 -12.60 -5.59 14.75
C VAL A 61 -12.16 -4.13 14.58
N ALA A 62 -11.06 -3.72 15.21
CA ALA A 62 -10.52 -2.36 15.05
C ALA A 62 -9.93 -2.11 13.65
N ALA A 63 -9.42 -3.15 12.96
CA ALA A 63 -8.83 -3.03 11.63
C ALA A 63 -9.74 -2.36 10.58
N PRO A 64 -11.01 -2.78 10.38
CA PRO A 64 -11.91 -2.08 9.46
C PRO A 64 -12.20 -0.65 9.92
N VAL A 65 -12.40 -0.41 11.23
CA VAL A 65 -12.66 0.95 11.76
C VAL A 65 -11.51 1.90 11.44
N PHE A 66 -10.28 1.46 11.70
CA PHE A 66 -9.06 2.20 11.37
C PHE A 66 -8.95 2.48 9.87
N THR A 67 -9.16 1.44 9.04
CA THR A 67 -9.07 1.54 7.58
C THR A 67 -10.11 2.53 7.04
N TYR A 68 -11.37 2.41 7.46
CA TYR A 68 -12.44 3.30 7.04
C TYR A 68 -12.19 4.76 7.47
N GLY A 69 -11.69 4.97 8.69
CA GLY A 69 -11.37 6.30 9.21
C GLY A 69 -10.31 7.06 8.39
N LEU A 70 -9.39 6.35 7.72
CA LEU A 70 -8.35 6.95 6.88
C LEU A 70 -8.78 7.11 5.41
N LEU A 71 -9.45 6.10 4.84
CA LEU A 71 -9.78 6.07 3.41
C LEU A 71 -10.89 7.07 3.05
N PHE A 72 -11.93 7.17 3.88
CA PHE A 72 -13.10 8.00 3.59
C PHE A 72 -12.83 9.51 3.50
N PRO A 73 -12.09 10.14 4.42
CA PRO A 73 -11.83 11.58 4.32
C PRO A 73 -10.89 11.94 3.16
N SER A 74 -10.09 11.00 2.63
CA SER A 74 -9.14 11.30 1.56
C SER A 74 -9.81 11.76 0.25
N HIS A 75 -10.93 11.13 -0.10
CA HIS A 75 -11.71 11.43 -1.29
C HIS A 75 -12.27 12.87 -1.34
N PRO A 76 -13.02 13.36 -0.34
CA PRO A 76 -13.52 14.72 -0.33
C PRO A 76 -12.42 15.76 -0.09
N ILE A 77 -11.37 15.45 0.67
CA ILE A 77 -10.30 16.41 1.01
C ILE A 77 -9.35 16.62 -0.17
N PHE A 78 -8.88 15.54 -0.81
CA PHE A 78 -7.81 15.62 -1.80
C PHE A 78 -8.31 15.47 -3.23
N GLU A 79 -9.19 14.49 -3.48
CA GLU A 79 -9.71 14.27 -4.84
C GLU A 79 -10.89 15.21 -5.16
N LYS A 80 -11.64 15.65 -4.15
CA LYS A 80 -12.95 16.30 -4.25
C LYS A 80 -13.97 15.44 -5.00
N ASN A 81 -13.93 14.12 -4.78
CA ASN A 81 -14.89 13.17 -5.34
C ASN A 81 -15.66 12.42 -4.23
N ARG A 82 -16.67 11.64 -4.63
CA ARG A 82 -17.38 10.73 -3.71
C ARG A 82 -16.72 9.35 -3.76
N PRO A 83 -16.53 8.68 -2.61
CA PRO A 83 -15.89 7.37 -2.59
C PRO A 83 -16.74 6.33 -3.33
N ALA A 84 -16.05 5.46 -4.09
CA ALA A 84 -16.68 4.36 -4.82
C ALA A 84 -17.40 3.36 -3.89
N THR A 85 -16.96 3.30 -2.63
CA THR A 85 -17.41 2.38 -1.59
C THR A 85 -18.91 2.42 -1.36
N PHE A 86 -19.54 3.60 -1.48
CA PHE A 86 -20.99 3.72 -1.30
C PHE A 86 -21.82 3.01 -2.38
N LYS A 87 -21.23 2.70 -3.53
CA LYS A 87 -21.94 2.06 -4.66
C LYS A 87 -21.61 0.59 -4.79
N ASN A 88 -20.35 0.22 -4.59
CA ASN A 88 -19.86 -1.15 -4.75
C ASN A 88 -18.86 -1.47 -3.63
N PRO A 89 -19.32 -1.74 -2.39
CA PRO A 89 -18.43 -1.86 -1.22
C PRO A 89 -17.42 -3.00 -1.36
N VAL A 90 -17.87 -4.18 -1.76
CA VAL A 90 -17.00 -5.36 -1.94
C VAL A 90 -15.95 -5.11 -3.03
N MET A 91 -16.37 -4.53 -4.16
CA MET A 91 -15.44 -4.22 -5.25
C MET A 91 -14.46 -3.12 -4.85
N SER A 92 -14.85 -2.17 -4.01
CA SER A 92 -13.98 -1.09 -3.54
C SER A 92 -12.86 -1.63 -2.65
N VAL A 93 -13.19 -2.52 -1.71
CA VAL A 93 -12.19 -3.24 -0.90
C VAL A 93 -11.24 -4.04 -1.81
N GLY A 94 -11.80 -4.80 -2.76
CA GLY A 94 -10.97 -5.52 -3.74
C GLY A 94 -10.10 -4.59 -4.60
N GLY A 95 -10.58 -3.39 -4.88
CA GLY A 95 -9.87 -2.32 -5.57
C GLY A 95 -8.66 -1.85 -4.77
N ASP A 96 -8.81 -1.61 -3.48
CA ASP A 96 -7.72 -1.20 -2.58
C ASP A 96 -6.61 -2.25 -2.55
N PHE A 97 -6.96 -3.53 -2.40
CA PHE A 97 -5.99 -4.61 -2.44
C PHE A 97 -5.29 -4.74 -3.80
N LYS A 98 -6.05 -4.66 -4.91
CA LYS A 98 -5.46 -4.71 -6.25
C LYS A 98 -4.53 -3.53 -6.50
N MET A 99 -4.94 -2.31 -6.12
CA MET A 99 -4.14 -1.10 -6.30
C MET A 99 -2.85 -1.18 -5.48
N LEU A 100 -2.94 -1.59 -4.22
CA LEU A 100 -1.78 -1.84 -3.37
C LEU A 100 -0.86 -2.89 -3.97
N PHE A 101 -1.39 -4.00 -4.49
CA PHE A 101 -0.59 -5.03 -5.16
C PHE A 101 0.11 -4.49 -6.42
N CYS A 102 -0.60 -3.74 -7.26
CA CYS A 102 -0.03 -3.08 -8.44
C CYS A 102 1.07 -2.09 -8.04
N PHE A 103 0.89 -1.34 -6.95
CA PHE A 103 1.91 -0.44 -6.43
C PHE A 103 3.16 -1.20 -5.96
N LEU A 104 2.98 -2.23 -5.12
CA LEU A 104 4.08 -3.05 -4.61
C LEU A 104 4.84 -3.77 -5.73
N THR A 105 4.15 -4.20 -6.79
CA THR A 105 4.75 -4.87 -7.95
C THR A 105 5.25 -3.92 -9.04
N GLY A 106 5.13 -2.60 -8.85
CA GLY A 106 5.56 -1.60 -9.84
C GLY A 106 4.70 -1.55 -11.12
N LYS A 107 3.49 -2.10 -11.09
CA LYS A 107 2.57 -2.19 -12.23
C LYS A 107 1.49 -1.11 -12.26
N ILE A 108 1.41 -0.24 -11.24
CA ILE A 108 0.32 0.74 -11.13
C ILE A 108 0.26 1.68 -12.34
N ASP A 109 1.39 2.25 -12.78
CA ASP A 109 1.42 3.17 -13.93
C ASP A 109 1.06 2.46 -15.24
N SER A 110 1.39 1.16 -15.36
CA SER A 110 1.00 0.34 -16.50
C SER A 110 -0.51 0.13 -16.56
N GLU A 111 -1.17 -0.06 -15.40
CA GLU A 111 -2.63 -0.17 -15.33
C GLU A 111 -3.31 1.15 -15.69
N PHE A 112 -2.79 2.30 -15.24
CA PHE A 112 -3.28 3.63 -15.66
C PHE A 112 -3.16 3.80 -17.18
N LYS A 113 -1.98 3.53 -17.74
CA LYS A 113 -1.73 3.62 -19.19
C LYS A 113 -2.64 2.70 -20.00
N LYS A 114 -2.84 1.46 -19.55
CA LYS A 114 -3.73 0.47 -20.20
C LYS A 114 -5.16 0.97 -20.34
N HIS A 115 -5.62 1.80 -19.40
CA HIS A 115 -6.97 2.36 -19.39
C HIS A 115 -7.02 3.80 -19.93
N GLY A 116 -5.93 4.33 -20.47
CA GLY A 116 -5.86 5.69 -21.01
C GLY A 116 -6.04 6.78 -19.94
N LEU A 117 -5.66 6.48 -18.69
CA LEU A 117 -5.82 7.37 -17.55
C LEU A 117 -4.48 8.00 -17.16
N ASP A 118 -4.52 9.24 -16.67
CA ASP A 118 -3.36 9.94 -16.15
C ASP A 118 -3.21 9.71 -14.63
N PRO A 119 -2.09 9.13 -14.16
CA PRO A 119 -1.83 8.88 -12.73
C PRO A 119 -1.52 10.14 -11.92
N THR A 120 -1.51 11.33 -12.54
CA THR A 120 -1.36 12.63 -11.85
C THR A 120 -2.71 13.29 -11.54
N GLY A 121 -3.81 12.78 -12.10
CA GLY A 121 -5.15 13.32 -11.92
C GLY A 121 -5.48 14.58 -12.74
N ARG A 122 -4.70 14.89 -13.78
CA ARG A 122 -4.94 16.05 -14.65
C ARG A 122 -6.06 15.83 -15.68
N THR A 123 -6.42 14.59 -16.02
CA THR A 123 -7.43 14.32 -17.05
C THR A 123 -8.87 14.34 -16.53
N GLY A 124 -9.09 14.76 -15.28
CA GLY A 124 -10.43 14.95 -14.72
C GLY A 124 -11.07 16.25 -15.18
N ASN A 125 -11.92 16.18 -16.21
CA ASN A 125 -12.97 17.16 -16.60
C ASN A 125 -12.65 18.38 -17.47
N ASN A 126 -11.47 18.55 -18.07
CA ASN A 126 -11.31 19.65 -19.04
C ASN A 126 -10.47 19.25 -20.25
N GLN A 127 -11.16 18.90 -21.35
CA GLN A 127 -10.53 18.73 -22.66
C GLN A 127 -9.97 20.04 -23.24
N ASN A 128 -10.23 21.20 -22.59
CA ASN A 128 -9.78 22.52 -23.02
C ASN A 128 -8.72 23.16 -22.09
N ASP A 129 -8.02 22.39 -21.25
CA ASP A 129 -6.99 22.96 -20.37
C ASP A 129 -5.61 23.07 -21.07
N PRO A 130 -5.11 24.29 -21.35
CA PRO A 130 -3.79 24.49 -21.98
C PRO A 130 -2.62 24.01 -21.12
N ALA A 131 -2.83 23.70 -19.82
CA ALA A 131 -1.81 23.09 -18.97
C ALA A 131 -1.51 21.62 -19.32
N ALA A 132 -2.39 20.93 -20.07
CA ALA A 132 -2.17 19.56 -20.55
C ALA A 132 -1.03 19.44 -21.58
N VAL A 133 -0.56 20.56 -22.14
CA VAL A 133 0.44 20.61 -23.22
C VAL A 133 1.88 20.73 -22.68
N ARG A 134 2.10 20.93 -21.37
CA ARG A 134 3.46 20.95 -20.82
C ARG A 134 3.98 19.52 -20.68
N PRO A 135 5.15 19.17 -21.26
CA PRO A 135 5.67 17.82 -21.18
C PRO A 135 5.82 17.41 -19.72
N ALA A 136 5.29 16.23 -19.41
CA ALA A 136 5.42 15.56 -18.13
C ALA A 136 6.88 15.12 -17.91
N ALA A 137 7.78 16.09 -17.77
CA ALA A 137 9.15 15.91 -17.34
C ALA A 137 9.17 15.91 -15.80
N ALA A 138 8.66 14.82 -15.23
CA ALA A 138 9.00 14.40 -13.88
C ALA A 138 8.79 12.88 -13.86
N GLU A 139 9.79 12.17 -14.37
CA GLU A 139 9.94 10.73 -14.28
C GLU A 139 9.89 10.33 -12.80
N HIS A 140 8.70 10.03 -12.29
CA HIS A 140 8.54 9.56 -10.92
C HIS A 140 8.93 8.08 -10.88
N LYS A 141 10.24 7.81 -10.85
CA LYS A 141 10.77 6.50 -10.44
C LYS A 141 10.39 6.29 -8.98
N GLY A 142 9.17 5.80 -8.75
CA GLY A 142 8.75 5.36 -7.43
C GLY A 142 9.80 4.37 -6.90
N PRO A 143 10.32 4.55 -5.67
CA PRO A 143 11.29 3.63 -5.13
C PRO A 143 10.68 2.23 -5.15
N SER A 144 11.43 1.25 -5.63
CA SER A 144 11.06 -0.16 -5.51
C SER A 144 10.98 -0.50 -4.02
N LEU A 145 9.77 -0.33 -3.46
CA LEU A 145 9.49 -0.56 -2.04
C LEU A 145 9.86 -1.99 -1.67
N LEU A 146 9.63 -2.94 -2.58
CA LEU A 146 10.06 -4.33 -2.46
C LEU A 146 11.58 -4.49 -2.39
N ALA A 147 12.37 -3.71 -3.15
CA ALA A 147 13.83 -3.75 -3.03
C ALA A 147 14.29 -3.19 -1.67
N GLY A 148 13.68 -2.10 -1.21
CA GLY A 148 13.96 -1.51 0.10
C GLY A 148 13.62 -2.43 1.28
N VAL A 149 12.46 -3.08 1.23
CA VAL A 149 12.01 -4.05 2.24
C VAL A 149 12.89 -5.30 2.23
N LYS A 150 13.22 -5.85 1.05
CA LYS A 150 14.16 -6.99 0.93
C LYS A 150 15.53 -6.66 1.55
N ASN A 151 16.04 -5.45 1.34
CA ASN A 151 17.33 -5.05 1.89
C ASN A 151 17.27 -4.88 3.43
N LYS A 152 16.18 -4.31 3.97
CA LYS A 152 15.95 -4.19 5.42
C LYS A 152 15.78 -5.56 6.10
N LEU A 153 15.01 -6.48 5.49
CA LEU A 153 14.88 -7.85 6.00
C LEU A 153 16.23 -8.57 6.00
N ARG A 154 17.00 -8.47 4.91
CA ARG A 154 18.32 -9.08 4.83
C ARG A 154 19.29 -8.54 5.88
N GLN A 155 19.22 -7.26 6.22
CA GLN A 155 20.01 -6.68 7.31
C GLN A 155 19.55 -7.15 8.70
N ALA A 156 18.23 -7.27 8.92
CA ALA A 156 17.67 -7.75 10.19
C ALA A 156 18.02 -9.23 10.44
N PHE A 157 17.89 -10.09 9.43
CA PHE A 157 18.25 -11.51 9.51
C PHE A 157 19.76 -11.76 9.44
N GLY A 158 20.53 -10.87 8.80
CA GLY A 158 22.00 -10.90 8.82
C GLY A 158 22.58 -10.62 10.21
N LYS A 159 22.01 -9.64 10.93
CA LYS A 159 22.39 -9.32 12.33
C LYS A 159 22.08 -10.45 13.32
N ALA A 160 20.99 -11.19 13.09
CA ALA A 160 20.60 -12.30 13.96
C ALA A 160 21.59 -13.48 13.88
N LYS A 161 22.25 -13.68 12.73
CA LYS A 161 23.21 -14.78 12.53
C LYS A 161 24.59 -14.50 13.14
N THR A 162 25.01 -13.23 13.22
CA THR A 162 26.26 -12.84 13.90
C THR A 162 26.11 -12.85 15.42
N ALA A 163 24.98 -12.39 15.96
CA ALA A 163 24.75 -12.37 17.41
C ALA A 163 24.68 -13.77 18.07
N SER A 164 24.36 -14.81 17.30
CA SER A 164 24.35 -16.20 17.80
C SER A 164 25.74 -16.84 17.90
N ASN A 165 26.75 -16.30 17.22
CA ASN A 165 28.09 -16.92 17.18
C ASN A 165 29.02 -16.36 18.27
N ASP A 166 28.76 -15.15 18.75
CA ASP A 166 29.60 -14.48 19.77
C ASP A 166 29.35 -15.01 21.19
N ASN A 167 28.23 -15.71 21.43
CA ASN A 167 27.86 -16.22 22.76
C ASN A 167 28.30 -17.67 23.03
N ALA A 168 28.96 -18.33 22.08
CA ALA A 168 29.42 -19.72 22.21
C ALA A 168 30.88 -19.87 22.72
N SER A 169 31.61 -18.77 22.94
CA SER A 169 33.04 -18.80 23.31
C SER A 169 33.36 -18.41 24.76
N ALA A 170 32.36 -18.25 25.64
CA ALA A 170 32.59 -17.87 27.05
C ALA A 170 32.38 -19.07 28.00
N ALA A 171 33.30 -20.04 27.99
CA ALA A 171 33.44 -20.99 29.08
C ALA A 171 34.20 -20.30 30.25
N PRO A 172 33.72 -20.37 31.51
CA PRO A 172 34.43 -19.74 32.61
C PRO A 172 35.68 -20.55 32.97
N ALA A 173 36.84 -19.89 32.96
CA ALA A 173 38.10 -20.47 33.41
C ALA A 173 38.03 -20.79 34.91
N VAL A 174 38.05 -22.08 35.24
CA VAL A 174 38.20 -22.59 36.61
C VAL A 174 39.59 -22.22 37.13
N LYS A 175 39.63 -21.26 38.05
CA LYS A 175 40.86 -20.83 38.73
C LYS A 175 41.31 -21.93 39.70
N ARG A 176 42.26 -22.77 39.27
CA ARG A 176 42.96 -23.73 40.15
C ARG A 176 43.69 -22.96 41.25
N GLN A 177 43.22 -23.08 42.50
CA GLN A 177 43.97 -22.63 43.67
C GLN A 177 45.13 -23.60 43.90
N ASN A 178 46.35 -23.09 43.73
CA ASN A 178 47.58 -23.78 44.07
C ASN A 178 47.98 -23.36 45.50
N LYS A 179 47.69 -24.20 46.50
CA LYS A 179 48.27 -24.06 47.84
C LYS A 179 49.53 -24.94 47.89
N GLY A 180 50.68 -24.32 47.67
CA GLY A 180 51.98 -24.93 47.96
C GLY A 180 52.21 -25.01 49.48
N PRO A 181 53.11 -25.89 49.96
CA PRO A 181 53.28 -26.16 51.38
C PRO A 181 54.35 -25.24 52.00
N ARG A 182 54.15 -24.86 53.27
CA ARG A 182 55.16 -24.73 54.36
C ARG A 182 54.70 -23.81 55.51
N PRO A 183 55.40 -23.80 56.67
CA PRO A 183 56.49 -24.68 57.11
C PRO A 183 56.10 -25.71 58.16
#